data_AF-A0A2G9MCA4-F1
#
_entry.id   AF-A0A2G9MCA4-F1
#
_cell.length_a   1.000
_cell.length_b   1.000
_cell.length_c   1.000
_cell.angle_alpha   90.00
_cell.angle_beta   90.00
_cell.angle_gamma   90.00
#
_symmetry.space_group_name_H-M   'P 1'
#
loop_
_entity.id
_entity.type
_entity.pdbx_description
1 polymer ?
#
loop_
_entity_poly.entity_id
_entity_poly.type
_entity_poly.pdbx_seq_one_letter_code
_entity_poly.pdbx_strand_id
1 'polypeptide(L)'
;MKEDKFNKKSTPVSIRIPNDILKELDSMAETENIDRISWIRRAIIMSIEHLSEAEIDGAIEDYICLRIDEEELKEITGMKKISDDLKKAREGKITFLQQKSISEGRKDGKNL
;
A
#
# COMPACT_ATOMS: atom_id res chain seq x y z
N MET A 1 -30.96 2.79 -6.98
CA MET A 1 -29.83 2.03 -6.40
C MET A 1 -28.70 3.00 -6.19
N LYS A 2 -28.29 3.26 -4.94
CA LYS A 2 -27.15 4.13 -4.64
C LYS A 2 -25.94 3.21 -4.46
N GLU A 3 -24.92 3.42 -5.27
CA GLU A 3 -23.62 2.76 -5.13
C GLU A 3 -22.95 3.28 -3.85
N ASP A 4 -22.89 2.45 -2.83
CA ASP A 4 -22.08 2.70 -1.66
C ASP A 4 -20.61 2.60 -2.07
N LYS A 5 -19.98 3.78 -2.14
CA LYS A 5 -18.54 3.98 -2.27
C LYS A 5 -17.83 3.14 -1.20
N PHE A 6 -16.89 2.28 -1.61
CA PHE A 6 -15.96 1.59 -0.72
C PHE A 6 -15.05 2.61 0.00
N ASN A 7 -15.60 3.31 0.98
CA ASN A 7 -14.84 3.91 2.06
C ASN A 7 -14.68 2.81 3.12
N LYS A 8 -13.86 1.80 2.83
CA LYS A 8 -13.50 0.77 3.81
C LYS A 8 -12.61 1.42 4.86
N LYS A 9 -13.22 2.06 5.86
CA LYS A 9 -12.53 2.46 7.08
C LYS A 9 -11.87 1.21 7.65
N SER A 10 -10.55 1.25 7.83
CA SER A 10 -9.84 0.18 8.53
C SER A 10 -10.43 0.04 9.93
N THR A 11 -10.76 -1.20 10.30
CA THR A 11 -11.26 -1.47 11.66
C THR A 11 -10.03 -1.69 12.54
N PRO A 12 -9.80 -0.84 13.57
CA PRO A 12 -8.67 -1.04 14.47
C PRO A 12 -8.84 -2.36 15.22
N VAL A 13 -7.81 -3.20 15.17
CA VAL A 13 -7.76 -4.46 15.91
C VAL A 13 -7.00 -4.22 17.20
N SER A 14 -7.64 -4.51 18.34
CA SER A 14 -6.98 -4.52 19.65
C SER A 14 -6.75 -5.96 20.08
N ILE A 15 -5.50 -6.30 20.38
CA ILE A 15 -5.07 -7.65 20.75
C ILE A 15 -4.48 -7.56 22.15
N ARG A 16 -4.87 -8.47 23.05
CA ARG A 16 -4.20 -8.61 24.35
C ARG A 16 -3.10 -9.64 24.22
N ILE A 17 -1.88 -9.23 24.54
CA ILE A 17 -0.68 -10.07 24.44
C ILE A 17 -0.11 -10.22 25.86
N PRO A 18 0.15 -11.45 26.32
CA PRO A 18 0.88 -11.70 27.56
C PRO A 18 2.25 -11.00 27.59
N ASN A 19 2.69 -10.60 28.78
CA ASN A 19 3.85 -9.70 28.94
C ASN A 19 5.19 -10.41 28.66
N ASP A 20 5.24 -11.72 28.86
CA ASP A 20 6.33 -12.61 28.45
C ASP A 20 6.45 -12.68 26.92
N ILE A 21 5.33 -12.88 26.21
CA ILE A 21 5.31 -12.88 24.74
C ILE A 21 5.71 -11.51 24.18
N LEU A 22 5.29 -10.40 24.82
CA LEU A 22 5.72 -9.06 24.41
C LEU A 22 7.25 -8.90 24.43
N LYS A 23 7.93 -9.45 25.44
CA LYS A 23 9.40 -9.39 25.54
C LYS A 23 10.09 -10.22 24.47
N GLU A 24 9.54 -11.38 24.15
CA GLU A 24 10.05 -12.20 23.03
C GLU A 24 9.90 -11.47 21.69
N LEU A 25 8.75 -10.83 21.46
CA LEU A 25 8.51 -10.02 20.27
C LEU A 25 9.46 -8.84 20.17
N ASP A 26 9.76 -8.15 21.27
CA ASP A 26 10.74 -7.07 21.30
C ASP A 26 12.15 -7.60 20.94
N SER A 27 12.54 -8.75 21.49
CA SER A 27 13.84 -9.36 21.16
C SER A 27 13.95 -9.75 19.68
N MET A 28 12.87 -10.27 19.08
CA MET A 28 12.84 -10.62 17.66
C MET A 28 12.89 -9.37 16.77
N ALA A 29 12.15 -8.34 17.14
CA ALA A 29 12.15 -7.05 16.44
C ALA A 29 13.54 -6.38 16.50
N GLU A 30 14.20 -6.41 17.66
CA GLU A 30 15.57 -5.91 17.84
C GLU A 30 16.60 -6.67 16.99
N THR A 31 16.52 -8.00 16.94
CA THR A 31 17.46 -8.79 16.11
C THR A 31 17.36 -8.47 14.62
N GLU A 32 16.19 -8.01 14.18
CA GLU A 32 15.93 -7.63 12.79
C GLU A 32 15.99 -6.12 12.56
N ASN A 33 16.32 -5.34 13.61
CA ASN A 33 16.39 -3.88 13.59
C ASN A 33 15.13 -3.21 13.03
N ILE A 34 13.95 -3.70 13.41
CA ILE A 34 12.64 -3.13 13.06
C ILE A 34 11.80 -2.91 14.31
N ASP A 35 10.78 -2.05 14.25
CA ASP A 35 9.89 -1.85 15.39
C ASP A 35 8.93 -3.04 15.59
N ARG A 36 8.54 -3.28 16.85
CA ARG A 36 7.67 -4.40 17.24
C ARG A 36 6.36 -4.44 16.45
N ILE A 37 5.73 -3.29 16.17
CA ILE A 37 4.43 -3.27 15.49
C ILE A 37 4.60 -3.69 14.02
N SER A 38 5.66 -3.21 13.37
CA SER A 38 6.00 -3.64 12.00
C SER A 38 6.35 -5.12 11.95
N TRP A 39 7.09 -5.65 12.92
CA TRP A 39 7.38 -7.08 13.02
C TRP A 39 6.10 -7.92 13.15
N ILE A 40 5.18 -7.53 14.05
CA ILE A 40 3.88 -8.21 14.25
C ILE A 40 3.02 -8.16 12.98
N ARG A 41 2.95 -7.01 12.30
CA ARG A 41 2.21 -6.88 11.04
C ARG A 41 2.74 -7.83 9.98
N ARG A 42 4.06 -7.88 9.79
CA ARG A 42 4.70 -8.79 8.84
C ARG A 42 4.43 -10.25 9.18
N ALA A 43 4.54 -10.64 10.45
CA ALA A 43 4.26 -12.00 10.89
C ALA A 43 2.79 -12.41 10.64
N ILE A 44 1.84 -11.51 10.89
CA ILE A 44 0.42 -11.75 10.60
C ILE A 44 0.20 -11.91 9.09
N ILE A 45 0.77 -11.04 8.27
CA ILE A 45 0.67 -11.13 6.80
C ILE A 45 1.27 -12.45 6.30
N MET A 46 2.44 -12.84 6.81
CA MET A 46 3.09 -14.10 6.46
C MET A 46 2.31 -15.34 6.93
N SER A 47 1.53 -15.22 8.01
CA SER A 47 0.67 -16.30 8.51
C SER A 47 -0.64 -16.46 7.73
N ILE A 48 -1.00 -15.47 6.90
CA ILE A 48 -2.12 -15.56 5.98
C ILE A 48 -1.59 -16.21 4.71
N GLU A 49 -1.79 -17.52 4.59
CA GLU A 49 -1.21 -18.35 3.51
C GLU A 49 -1.56 -17.89 2.09
N HIS A 50 -2.60 -17.08 1.89
CA HIS A 50 -2.95 -16.50 0.61
C HIS A 50 -3.47 -15.07 0.78
N LEU A 51 -2.72 -14.07 0.29
CA LEU A 51 -3.36 -12.86 -0.18
C LEU A 51 -4.39 -13.29 -1.23
N SER A 52 -5.63 -12.89 -1.05
CA SER A 52 -6.64 -13.09 -2.08
C SER A 52 -6.20 -12.38 -3.35
N GLU A 53 -6.57 -12.90 -4.51
CA GLU A 53 -6.29 -12.28 -5.82
C GLU A 53 -6.72 -10.79 -5.83
N ALA A 54 -7.80 -10.48 -5.12
CA ALA A 54 -8.30 -9.12 -4.91
C ALA A 54 -7.36 -8.20 -4.12
N GLU A 55 -6.55 -8.72 -3.19
CA GLU A 55 -5.58 -7.93 -2.41
C GLU A 55 -4.31 -7.67 -3.21
N ILE A 56 -3.90 -8.63 -4.05
CA ILE A 56 -2.80 -8.44 -5.02
C ILE A 56 -3.21 -7.40 -6.07
N ASP A 57 -4.42 -7.52 -6.63
CA ASP A 57 -4.96 -6.57 -7.60
C ASP A 57 -5.08 -5.16 -7.01
N GLY A 58 -5.53 -5.06 -5.74
CA GLY A 58 -5.60 -3.80 -5.02
C GLY A 58 -4.23 -3.14 -4.86
N ALA A 59 -3.20 -3.89 -4.47
CA ALA A 59 -1.84 -3.37 -4.34
C ALA A 59 -1.28 -2.90 -5.69
N ILE A 60 -1.55 -3.65 -6.77
CA ILE A 60 -1.17 -3.26 -8.14
C ILE A 60 -1.85 -1.95 -8.54
N GLU A 61 -3.15 -1.79 -8.27
CA GLU A 61 -3.89 -0.57 -8.59
C GLU A 61 -3.36 0.62 -7.78
N ASP A 62 -3.05 0.43 -6.50
CA ASP A 62 -2.48 1.46 -5.63
C ASP A 62 -1.10 1.92 -6.12
N TYR A 63 -0.27 0.99 -6.60
CA TYR A 63 1.01 1.30 -7.23
C TYR A 63 0.85 2.13 -8.51
N ILE A 64 -0.08 1.74 -9.40
CA ILE A 64 -0.36 2.49 -10.65
C ILE A 64 -0.91 3.88 -10.33
N CYS A 65 -1.76 3.98 -9.29
CA CYS A 65 -2.37 5.23 -8.86
C CYS A 65 -1.47 6.11 -7.98
N LEU A 66 -0.19 5.77 -7.83
CA LEU A 66 0.82 6.53 -7.09
C LEU A 66 0.53 6.65 -5.59
N ARG A 67 -0.25 5.73 -5.02
CA ARG A 67 -0.57 5.70 -3.59
C ARG A 67 0.53 5.01 -2.77
N ILE A 68 1.19 4.03 -3.37
CA ILE A 68 2.31 3.29 -2.79
C ILE A 68 3.51 3.30 -3.76
N ASP A 69 4.71 3.07 -3.23
CA ASP A 69 5.93 3.00 -4.03
C ASP A 69 6.29 1.58 -4.50
N GLU A 70 7.43 1.44 -5.19
CA GLU A 70 7.88 0.15 -5.72
C GLU A 70 8.35 -0.80 -4.60
N GLU A 71 8.93 -0.30 -3.51
CA GLU A 71 9.37 -1.14 -2.39
C GLU A 71 8.15 -1.71 -1.67
N GLU A 72 7.16 -0.85 -1.38
CA GLU A 72 5.93 -1.21 -0.71
C GLU A 72 5.09 -2.22 -1.53
N LEU A 73 5.01 -2.06 -2.86
CA LEU A 73 4.36 -3.06 -3.72
C LEU A 73 5.04 -4.44 -3.64
N LYS A 74 6.39 -4.48 -3.61
CA LYS A 74 7.13 -5.74 -3.54
C LYS A 74 6.98 -6.42 -2.20
N GLU A 75 6.92 -5.65 -1.11
CA GLU A 75 6.65 -6.18 0.23
C GLU A 75 5.27 -6.81 0.32
N ILE A 76 4.24 -6.16 -0.25
CA ILE A 76 2.86 -6.67 -0.23
C ILE A 76 2.71 -7.90 -1.12
N THR A 77 3.23 -7.87 -2.35
CA THR A 77 2.97 -8.92 -3.35
C THR A 77 4.01 -10.05 -3.35
N GLY A 78 5.15 -9.87 -2.66
CA GLY A 78 6.29 -10.77 -2.74
C GLY A 78 7.02 -10.74 -4.09
N MET A 79 6.73 -9.76 -4.96
CA MET A 79 7.37 -9.66 -6.28
C MET A 79 8.87 -9.34 -6.12
N LYS A 80 9.72 -10.14 -6.76
CA LYS A 80 11.17 -9.84 -6.83
C LYS A 80 11.49 -8.66 -7.76
N LYS A 81 10.65 -8.44 -8.77
CA LYS A 81 10.79 -7.38 -9.77
C LYS A 81 9.42 -6.97 -10.29
N ILE A 82 9.23 -5.66 -10.50
CA ILE A 82 8.02 -5.13 -11.16
C ILE A 82 8.15 -5.28 -12.67
N SER A 83 7.10 -5.75 -13.33
CA SER A 83 7.05 -5.89 -14.79
C SER A 83 7.08 -4.52 -15.49
N ASP A 84 7.61 -4.49 -16.72
CA ASP A 84 7.69 -3.24 -17.49
C ASP A 84 6.30 -2.69 -17.85
N ASP A 85 5.29 -3.56 -17.97
CA ASP A 85 3.92 -3.14 -18.24
C ASP A 85 3.30 -2.38 -17.06
N LEU A 86 3.57 -2.83 -15.83
CA LEU A 86 3.14 -2.11 -14.61
C LEU A 86 3.86 -0.77 -14.47
N LYS A 87 5.15 -0.72 -14.81
CA LYS A 87 5.91 0.53 -14.84
C LYS A 87 5.33 1.51 -15.86
N LYS A 88 5.04 1.05 -17.08
CA LYS A 88 4.39 1.86 -18.11
C LYS A 88 3.00 2.35 -17.70
N ALA A 89 2.21 1.52 -17.04
CA ALA A 89 0.89 1.92 -16.53
C ALA A 89 1.02 3.06 -15.49
N ARG A 90 1.98 2.95 -14.57
CA ARG A 90 2.30 3.99 -13.58
C ARG A 90 2.77 5.29 -14.25
N GLU A 91 3.69 5.19 -15.21
CA GLU A 91 4.18 6.34 -15.99
C GLU A 91 3.06 7.03 -16.80
N GLY A 92 2.16 6.24 -17.37
CA GLY A 92 0.97 6.73 -18.06
C GLY A 92 0.07 7.53 -17.12
N LYS A 93 -0.12 7.07 -15.87
CA LYS A 93 -0.87 7.80 -14.85
C LYS A 93 -0.21 9.12 -14.47
N ILE A 94 1.12 9.13 -14.29
CA ILE A 94 1.91 10.35 -14.01
C ILE A 94 1.70 11.36 -15.14
N THR A 95 1.84 10.92 -16.39
CA THR A 95 1.69 11.76 -17.58
C THR A 95 0.29 12.36 -17.66
N PHE A 96 -0.74 11.55 -17.40
CA PHE A 96 -2.13 12.01 -17.36
C PHE A 96 -2.35 13.09 -16.29
N LEU A 97 -1.83 12.90 -15.07
CA LEU A 97 -1.97 13.88 -13.98
C LEU A 97 -1.22 15.18 -14.29
N GLN A 98 -0.06 15.11 -14.92
CA GLN A 98 0.70 16.29 -15.37
C GLN A 98 -0.08 17.08 -16.44
N GLN A 99 -0.61 16.39 -17.46
CA GLN A 99 -1.42 17.03 -18.50
C GLN A 99 -2.68 17.67 -17.92
N LYS A 100 -3.36 16.99 -16.99
CA LYS A 100 -4.53 17.52 -16.30
C LYS A 100 -4.20 18.79 -15.52
N SER A 101 -3.12 18.78 -14.74
CA SER A 101 -2.67 19.94 -13.96
C SER A 101 -2.36 21.16 -14.85
N ILE A 102 -1.73 20.94 -16.01
CA ILE A 102 -1.45 21.99 -17.01
C ILE A 102 -2.74 22.54 -17.62
N SER A 103 -3.71 21.67 -17.88
CA SER A 103 -5.00 22.07 -18.46
C SER A 103 -5.87 22.86 -17.49
N GLU A 104 -5.81 22.54 -16.20
CA GLU A 104 -6.54 23.24 -15.13
C GLU A 104 -5.89 24.59 -14.82
N GLY A 105 -4.56 24.66 -14.72
CA GLY A 105 -3.85 25.95 -14.55
C GLY A 105 -4.02 26.93 -15.71
N ARG A 106 -4.38 26.46 -16.92
CA ARG A 106 -4.75 27.33 -18.06
C ARG A 106 -6.16 27.89 -18.00
N LYS A 107 -7.08 27.28 -17.23
CA LYS A 107 -8.45 27.80 -17.06
C LYS A 107 -8.51 28.94 -16.05
N ASP A 108 -7.64 28.93 -15.04
CA ASP A 108 -7.57 30.00 -14.04
C ASP A 108 -6.89 31.28 -14.56
N GLY A 109 -6.09 31.18 -15.63
CA GLY A 109 -5.43 32.32 -16.29
C GLY A 109 -6.27 33.06 -17.34
N LYS A 110 -7.56 32.74 -17.50
CA LYS A 110 -8.45 33.38 -18.50
C LYS A 110 -9.55 34.29 -17.91
N ASN A 111 -9.45 34.60 -16.61
CA ASN A 111 -10.30 35.60 -15.94
C ASN A 111 -9.46 36.77 -15.39
N LEU A 112 -8.64 37.39 -16.25
CA LEU A 112 -8.07 38.72 -16.03
C LEU A 112 -8.35 39.58 -17.26
#